data_AF-A0AB34JKG1-F1
#
_entry.id   AF-A0AB34JKG1-F1
#
_cell.length_a   1.000
_cell.length_b   1.000
_cell.length_c   1.000
_cell.angle_alpha   90.00
_cell.angle_beta   90.00
_cell.angle_gamma   90.00
#
_symmetry.space_group_name_H-M   'P 1'
#
loop_
_entity.id
_entity.type
_entity.pdbx_description
1 polymer ?
#
loop_
_entity_poly.entity_id
_entity_poly.type
_entity_poly.pdbx_seq_one_letter_code
_entity_poly.pdbx_strand_id
1 'polypeptide(L)'
;MGCGASRVLPADEAAAVLEPSRLEFLEDGSLADPRAARAAVQRSGGLAAPLRARLWPPLLSLLPWDAAAGARAASDEARRAVFVRLLDGEVDARHRKVIDGDVPRTDRERPEWRDERSLAPLRQLLMAHCVHSPWGYSQGMADLAAVVLVALGPSAVEHSPRGADSDASAARLRDVAGDAPSPPPRSSNSDAASLSVAFWAFEAILNDSAPNWCEENLRGVWLQARAVLAVLRVEDPTLAKQILAIESTPLGTLLSEEQPFAFLFQPILLRLKREMRDYEQACRLWEVTWAMGGLRFSIVLLVAYIQSQRAHVMKLRPVPLAMADLHRTFSSLVGTMEASPLLNAARRLWLRPRVHTALGKTELFARTSTSVGTVAA
;
A
#
# COMPACT_ATOMS: atom_id res chain seq x y z
N MET A 1 9.05 -24.46 -12.72
CA MET A 1 10.33 -24.78 -13.40
C MET A 1 11.35 -23.71 -13.04
N GLY A 2 12.55 -24.11 -12.59
CA GLY A 2 13.73 -23.25 -12.42
C GLY A 2 13.74 -22.32 -11.20
N CYS A 3 13.66 -22.86 -9.98
CA CYS A 3 13.94 -22.09 -8.76
C CYS A 3 15.46 -21.82 -8.69
N GLY A 4 15.89 -20.61 -9.02
CA GLY A 4 17.28 -20.18 -8.87
C GLY A 4 17.73 -20.34 -7.42
N ALA A 5 18.86 -21.01 -7.23
CA ALA A 5 19.42 -21.34 -5.92
C ALA A 5 19.46 -20.12 -5.00
N SER A 6 18.68 -20.19 -3.93
CA SER A 6 18.52 -19.10 -2.97
C SER A 6 19.74 -19.02 -2.05
N ARG A 7 20.72 -18.19 -2.42
CA ARG A 7 21.69 -17.68 -1.46
C ARG A 7 21.03 -16.59 -0.63
N VAL A 8 21.14 -16.70 0.70
CA VAL A 8 20.87 -15.58 1.60
C VAL A 8 21.86 -14.48 1.24
N LEU A 9 21.37 -13.35 0.72
CA LEU A 9 22.22 -12.22 0.40
C LEU A 9 22.84 -11.64 1.69
N PRO A 10 24.07 -11.12 1.63
CA PRO A 10 24.63 -10.30 2.70
C PRO A 10 23.65 -9.18 3.08
N ALA A 11 23.58 -8.85 4.38
CA ALA A 11 22.60 -7.90 4.90
C ALA A 11 22.65 -6.53 4.19
N ASP A 12 23.84 -6.09 3.78
CA ASP A 12 24.07 -4.81 3.11
C ASP A 12 23.58 -4.80 1.65
N GLU A 13 23.71 -5.92 0.92
CA GLU A 13 23.19 -6.04 -0.45
C GLU A 13 21.66 -6.15 -0.47
N ALA A 14 21.06 -6.78 0.55
CA ALA A 14 19.61 -6.93 0.66
C ALA A 14 18.89 -5.63 1.09
N ALA A 15 19.64 -4.66 1.62
CA ALA A 15 19.15 -3.34 1.99
C ALA A 15 19.33 -2.29 0.88
N ALA A 16 20.21 -2.53 -0.10
CA ALA A 16 20.50 -1.59 -1.17
C ALA A 16 19.31 -1.42 -2.14
N VAL A 17 18.97 -0.17 -2.44
CA VAL A 17 17.91 0.19 -3.39
C VAL A 17 18.33 -0.20 -4.82
N LEU A 18 17.37 -0.63 -5.64
CA LEU A 18 17.59 -0.90 -7.05
C LEU A 18 17.66 0.42 -7.83
N GLU A 19 18.83 0.70 -8.39
CA GLU A 19 19.08 1.88 -9.22
C GLU A 19 18.84 1.61 -10.71
N PRO A 20 18.49 2.63 -11.51
CA PRO A 20 18.29 2.48 -12.96
C PRO A 20 19.47 1.85 -13.70
N SER A 21 20.71 2.16 -13.28
CA SER A 21 21.94 1.64 -13.89
C SER A 21 22.11 0.12 -13.76
N ARG A 22 21.32 -0.53 -12.90
CA ARG A 22 21.31 -1.98 -12.72
C ARG A 22 20.32 -2.71 -13.64
N LEU A 23 19.61 -1.97 -14.49
CA LEU A 23 18.66 -2.50 -15.45
C LEU A 23 19.11 -2.12 -16.86
N GLU A 24 18.93 -3.07 -17.78
CA GLU A 24 19.21 -2.86 -19.19
C GLU A 24 17.88 -2.70 -19.95
N PHE A 25 17.80 -1.64 -20.74
CA PHE A 25 16.66 -1.34 -21.61
C PHE A 25 17.09 -1.45 -23.06
N LEU A 26 16.25 -2.08 -23.88
CA LEU A 26 16.45 -2.19 -25.32
C LEU A 26 16.10 -0.85 -26.01
N GLU A 27 16.45 -0.72 -27.30
CA GLU A 27 16.18 0.50 -28.08
C GLU A 27 14.69 0.86 -28.16
N ASP A 28 13.80 -0.15 -28.16
CA ASP A 28 12.36 0.04 -28.12
C ASP A 28 11.82 0.41 -26.71
N GLY A 29 12.71 0.53 -25.73
CA GLY A 29 12.44 0.85 -24.34
C GLY A 29 11.86 -0.29 -23.50
N SER A 30 11.79 -1.53 -24.01
CA SER A 30 11.48 -2.72 -23.22
C SER A 30 12.67 -3.11 -22.31
N LEU A 31 12.43 -3.99 -21.32
CA LEU A 31 13.51 -4.53 -20.47
C LEU A 31 14.22 -5.67 -21.20
N ALA A 32 15.55 -5.68 -21.22
CA ALA A 32 16.33 -6.74 -21.88
C ALA A 32 16.11 -8.11 -21.24
N ASP A 33 16.04 -8.18 -19.90
CA ASP A 33 15.67 -9.39 -19.16
C ASP A 33 14.60 -9.07 -18.09
N PRO A 34 13.31 -9.22 -18.44
CA PRO A 34 12.18 -9.06 -17.53
C PRO A 34 12.26 -9.92 -16.26
N ARG A 35 12.78 -11.15 -16.38
CA ARG A 35 12.86 -12.09 -15.25
C ARG A 35 13.97 -11.69 -14.30
N ALA A 36 15.14 -11.33 -14.82
CA ALA A 36 16.24 -10.80 -14.03
C ALA A 36 15.87 -9.48 -13.36
N ALA A 37 15.15 -8.59 -14.05
CA ALA A 37 14.65 -7.34 -13.48
C ALA A 37 13.75 -7.61 -12.26
N ARG A 38 12.74 -8.50 -12.40
CA ARG A 38 11.89 -8.88 -11.26
C ARG A 38 12.70 -9.51 -10.12
N ALA A 39 13.65 -10.39 -10.44
CA ALA A 39 14.54 -11.01 -9.45
C ALA A 39 15.49 -9.99 -8.78
N ALA A 40 15.83 -8.90 -9.45
CA ALA A 40 16.58 -7.79 -8.87
C ALA A 40 15.72 -7.04 -7.84
N VAL A 41 14.45 -6.73 -8.16
CA VAL A 41 13.52 -6.12 -7.20
C VAL A 41 13.36 -7.00 -5.95
N GLN A 42 13.12 -8.30 -6.13
CA GLN A 42 12.99 -9.29 -5.04
C GLN A 42 14.17 -9.28 -4.05
N ARG A 43 15.36 -9.01 -4.55
CA ARG A 43 16.63 -9.02 -3.81
C ARG A 43 17.04 -7.67 -3.22
N SER A 44 16.49 -6.57 -3.75
CA SER A 44 16.81 -5.19 -3.36
C SER A 44 16.12 -4.73 -2.07
N GLY A 45 16.50 -3.57 -1.54
CA GLY A 45 15.77 -2.85 -0.51
C GLY A 45 14.52 -2.11 -1.01
N GLY A 46 14.08 -2.34 -2.25
CA GLY A 46 13.05 -1.56 -2.95
C GLY A 46 13.64 -0.80 -4.14
N LEU A 47 12.83 0.05 -4.77
CA LEU A 47 13.19 0.80 -5.97
C LEU A 47 13.61 2.24 -5.65
N ALA A 48 14.55 2.76 -6.43
CA ALA A 48 14.80 4.19 -6.47
C ALA A 48 13.58 4.89 -7.06
N ALA A 49 13.25 6.09 -6.56
CA ALA A 49 12.05 6.83 -6.99
C ALA A 49 11.90 6.95 -8.52
N PRO A 50 12.96 7.23 -9.33
CA PRO A 50 12.83 7.33 -10.78
C PRO A 50 12.38 6.03 -11.48
N LEU A 51 12.54 4.87 -10.84
CA LEU A 51 12.11 3.59 -11.42
C LEU A 51 10.61 3.30 -11.22
N ARG A 52 9.93 4.01 -10.31
CA ARG A 52 8.54 3.68 -9.94
C ARG A 52 7.58 3.79 -11.10
N ALA A 53 7.61 4.89 -11.84
CA ALA A 53 6.80 5.08 -13.04
C ALA A 53 7.01 3.97 -14.08
N ARG A 54 8.23 3.41 -14.14
CA ARG A 54 8.58 2.35 -15.09
C ARG A 54 8.20 0.95 -14.61
N LEU A 55 8.30 0.67 -13.32
CA LEU A 55 8.23 -0.68 -12.76
C LEU A 55 7.00 -0.97 -11.89
N TRP A 56 6.32 0.04 -11.34
CA TRP A 56 5.06 -0.18 -10.63
C TRP A 56 3.98 -0.79 -11.54
N PRO A 57 3.78 -0.33 -12.80
CA PRO A 57 2.79 -0.94 -13.66
C PRO A 57 2.99 -2.46 -13.87
N PRO A 58 4.19 -2.98 -14.20
CA PRO A 58 4.39 -4.43 -14.28
C PRO A 58 4.43 -5.15 -12.93
N LEU A 59 4.82 -4.50 -11.83
CA LEU A 59 4.69 -5.07 -10.48
C LEU A 59 3.23 -5.29 -10.09
N LEU A 60 2.35 -4.37 -10.48
CA LEU A 60 0.91 -4.37 -10.23
C LEU A 60 0.11 -5.10 -11.31
N SER A 61 0.78 -5.76 -12.25
CA SER A 61 0.16 -6.48 -13.39
C SER A 61 -0.73 -5.60 -14.28
N LEU A 62 -0.52 -4.28 -14.27
CA LEU A 62 -1.15 -3.34 -15.21
C LEU A 62 -0.53 -3.45 -16.60
N LEU A 63 0.74 -3.84 -16.69
CA LEU A 63 1.45 -4.00 -17.94
C LEU A 63 2.35 -5.25 -17.91
N PRO A 64 2.59 -5.91 -19.05
CA PRO A 64 3.64 -6.91 -19.16
C PRO A 64 5.02 -6.31 -18.84
N TRP A 65 5.90 -7.12 -18.25
CA TRP A 65 7.27 -6.67 -17.91
C TRP A 65 8.12 -6.36 -19.15
N ASP A 66 7.85 -7.04 -20.26
CA ASP A 66 8.49 -6.89 -21.57
C ASP A 66 7.80 -5.86 -22.47
N ALA A 67 6.78 -5.14 -21.98
CA ALA A 67 6.10 -4.12 -22.77
C ALA A 67 7.10 -3.08 -23.29
N ALA A 68 7.10 -2.81 -24.60
CA ALA A 68 7.89 -1.76 -25.26
C ALA A 68 7.31 -0.36 -25.01
N ALA A 69 8.08 0.71 -25.30
CA ALA A 69 7.69 2.09 -25.04
C ALA A 69 6.37 2.48 -25.73
N GLY A 70 6.19 2.08 -26.99
CA GLY A 70 4.95 2.34 -27.73
C GLY A 70 3.72 1.66 -27.10
N ALA A 71 3.86 0.41 -26.64
CA ALA A 71 2.78 -0.31 -25.98
C ALA A 71 2.41 0.32 -24.62
N ARG A 72 3.39 0.81 -23.87
CA ARG A 72 3.16 1.56 -22.62
C ARG A 72 2.42 2.86 -22.90
N ALA A 73 2.89 3.67 -23.84
CA ALA A 73 2.25 4.93 -24.20
C ALA A 73 0.80 4.73 -24.66
N ALA A 74 0.53 3.71 -25.47
CA ALA A 74 -0.84 3.38 -25.90
C ALA A 74 -1.73 2.95 -24.71
N SER A 75 -1.17 2.17 -23.78
CA SER A 75 -1.88 1.72 -22.58
C SER A 75 -2.18 2.88 -21.63
N ASP A 76 -1.21 3.76 -21.40
CA ASP A 76 -1.36 4.97 -20.58
C ASP A 76 -2.39 5.91 -21.19
N GLU A 77 -2.39 6.07 -22.51
CA GLU A 77 -3.37 6.90 -23.22
C GLU A 77 -4.80 6.35 -23.07
N ALA A 78 -4.99 5.04 -23.28
CA ALA A 78 -6.30 4.40 -23.13
C ALA A 78 -6.82 4.54 -21.69
N ARG A 79 -5.96 4.31 -20.70
CA ARG A 79 -6.24 4.46 -19.27
C ARG A 79 -6.55 5.90 -18.87
N ARG A 80 -5.82 6.86 -19.44
CA ARG A 80 -6.05 8.30 -19.24
C ARG A 80 -7.40 8.72 -19.80
N ALA A 81 -7.76 8.24 -20.99
CA ALA A 81 -9.07 8.51 -21.58
C ALA A 81 -10.23 7.99 -20.71
N VAL A 82 -10.07 6.81 -20.09
CA VAL A 82 -11.05 6.29 -19.11
C VAL A 82 -11.07 7.16 -17.86
N PHE A 83 -9.91 7.46 -17.27
CA PHE A 83 -9.81 8.25 -16.05
C PHE A 83 -10.43 9.64 -16.19
N VAL A 84 -10.19 10.33 -17.31
CA VAL A 84 -10.80 11.64 -17.58
C VAL A 84 -12.33 11.55 -17.58
N ARG A 85 -12.91 10.49 -18.15
CA ARG A 85 -14.38 10.29 -18.09
C ARG A 85 -14.88 10.02 -16.67
N LEU A 86 -14.08 9.34 -15.84
CA LEU A 86 -14.44 9.09 -14.44
C LEU A 86 -14.46 10.38 -13.60
N LEU A 87 -13.63 11.37 -13.92
CA LEU A 87 -13.61 12.67 -13.22
C LEU A 87 -14.93 13.45 -13.39
N ASP A 88 -15.63 13.24 -14.50
CA ASP A 88 -16.93 13.85 -14.78
C ASP A 88 -18.11 13.00 -14.24
N GLY A 89 -17.84 11.83 -13.68
CA GLY A 89 -18.87 10.92 -13.18
C GLY A 89 -19.53 11.39 -11.88
N GLU A 90 -20.79 11.01 -11.70
CA GLU A 90 -21.52 11.29 -10.48
C GLU A 90 -21.07 10.39 -9.33
N VAL A 91 -20.75 11.00 -8.19
CA VAL A 91 -20.36 10.30 -6.96
C VAL A 91 -21.50 10.39 -5.96
N ASP A 92 -21.91 9.24 -5.42
CA ASP A 92 -22.91 9.16 -4.35
C ASP A 92 -22.56 10.10 -3.19
N ALA A 93 -23.55 10.88 -2.74
CA ALA A 93 -23.39 11.91 -1.72
C ALA A 93 -22.84 11.35 -0.39
N ARG A 94 -23.13 10.09 -0.06
CA ARG A 94 -22.59 9.42 1.13
C ARG A 94 -21.08 9.26 1.00
N HIS A 95 -20.57 8.73 -0.11
CA HIS A 95 -19.14 8.56 -0.31
C HIS A 95 -18.42 9.90 -0.37
N ARG A 96 -18.99 10.88 -1.08
CA ARG A 96 -18.48 12.26 -1.12
C ARG A 96 -18.31 12.84 0.29
N LYS A 97 -19.34 12.74 1.13
CA LYS A 97 -19.29 13.22 2.52
C LYS A 97 -18.18 12.58 3.34
N VAL A 98 -17.97 11.26 3.20
CA VAL A 98 -16.91 10.57 3.94
C VAL A 98 -15.54 10.99 3.42
N ILE A 99 -15.34 11.08 2.10
CA ILE A 99 -14.09 11.57 1.48
C ILE A 99 -13.77 12.99 1.97
N ASP A 100 -14.75 13.88 1.98
CA ASP A 100 -14.56 15.27 2.42
C ASP A 100 -14.23 15.38 3.92
N GLY A 101 -14.59 14.37 4.73
CA GLY A 101 -14.14 14.25 6.12
C GLY A 101 -12.75 13.62 6.28
N ASP A 102 -12.38 12.68 5.40
CA ASP A 102 -11.14 11.91 5.50
C ASP A 102 -9.92 12.59 4.86
N VAL A 103 -10.12 13.27 3.72
CA VAL A 103 -9.03 13.91 2.98
C VAL A 103 -8.33 15.00 3.82
N PRO A 104 -9.04 15.94 4.49
CA PRO A 104 -8.39 17.00 5.28
C PRO A 104 -7.60 16.50 6.51
N ARG A 105 -7.81 15.25 6.93
CA ARG A 105 -7.13 14.63 8.08
C ARG A 105 -6.05 13.62 7.67
N THR A 106 -5.81 13.44 6.37
CA THR A 106 -4.82 12.48 5.87
C THR A 106 -3.41 13.07 5.94
N ASP A 107 -2.57 12.48 6.80
CA ASP A 107 -1.12 12.69 6.89
C ASP A 107 -0.64 14.15 6.88
N ARG A 108 -1.38 15.02 7.56
CA ARG A 108 -1.18 16.49 7.58
C ARG A 108 0.15 16.91 8.21
N GLU A 109 0.78 16.02 8.98
CA GLU A 109 2.13 16.21 9.50
C GLU A 109 3.19 16.22 8.38
N ARG A 110 2.92 15.56 7.24
CA ARG A 110 3.85 15.41 6.13
C ARG A 110 3.87 16.67 5.24
N PRO A 111 5.06 17.18 4.83
CA PRO A 111 5.17 18.39 4.02
C PRO A 111 4.32 18.39 2.74
N GLU A 112 4.21 17.24 2.08
CA GLU A 112 3.46 17.04 0.83
C GLU A 112 1.96 17.36 1.00
N TRP A 113 1.44 17.19 2.20
CA TRP A 113 0.02 17.34 2.53
C TRP A 113 -0.21 18.43 3.57
N ARG A 114 0.63 19.46 3.68
CA ARG A 114 0.36 20.61 4.57
C ARG A 114 -0.51 21.68 3.93
N ASP A 115 -0.37 21.90 2.62
CA ASP A 115 -1.25 22.81 1.90
C ASP A 115 -2.61 22.13 1.67
N GLU A 116 -3.71 22.89 1.75
CA GLU A 116 -5.04 22.39 1.39
C GLU A 116 -5.13 22.11 -0.12
N ARG A 117 -4.40 22.88 -0.94
CA ARG A 117 -4.37 22.71 -2.40
C ARG A 117 -3.74 21.39 -2.82
N SER A 118 -2.77 20.89 -2.05
CA SER A 118 -2.13 19.60 -2.37
C SER A 118 -3.05 18.41 -2.12
N LEU A 119 -4.18 18.59 -1.41
CA LEU A 119 -5.19 17.54 -1.22
C LEU A 119 -6.13 17.35 -2.43
N ALA A 120 -6.11 18.27 -3.40
CA ALA A 120 -7.02 18.20 -4.55
C ALA A 120 -6.82 16.93 -5.41
N PRO A 121 -5.58 16.51 -5.77
CA PRO A 121 -5.36 15.25 -6.48
C PRO A 121 -5.83 14.02 -5.68
N LEU A 122 -5.66 14.03 -4.36
CA LEU A 122 -6.15 12.96 -3.47
C LEU A 122 -7.68 12.85 -3.52
N ARG A 123 -8.37 13.99 -3.41
CA ARG A 123 -9.83 14.03 -3.53
C ARG A 123 -10.31 13.57 -4.90
N GLN A 124 -9.68 14.01 -5.98
CA GLN A 124 -10.02 13.63 -7.36
C GLN A 124 -9.87 12.12 -7.58
N LEU A 125 -8.74 11.55 -7.16
CA LEU A 125 -8.46 10.11 -7.29
C LEU A 125 -9.51 9.27 -6.54
N LEU A 126 -9.85 9.65 -5.30
CA LEU A 126 -10.85 8.93 -4.50
C LEU A 126 -12.28 9.09 -5.05
N MET A 127 -12.62 10.24 -5.61
CA MET A 127 -13.92 10.43 -6.27
C MET A 127 -14.03 9.61 -7.55
N ALA A 128 -12.98 9.59 -8.38
CA ALA A 128 -12.92 8.74 -9.57
C ALA A 128 -13.05 7.25 -9.21
N HIS A 129 -12.46 6.82 -8.08
CA HIS A 129 -12.65 5.46 -7.57
C HIS A 129 -14.12 5.16 -7.28
N CYS A 130 -14.86 6.07 -6.65
CA CYS A 130 -16.28 5.86 -6.39
C CYS A 130 -17.14 5.77 -7.65
N VAL A 131 -16.73 6.43 -8.73
CA VAL A 131 -17.41 6.28 -10.04
C VAL A 131 -17.06 4.93 -10.67
N HIS A 132 -15.80 4.49 -10.53
CA HIS A 132 -15.30 3.28 -11.17
C HIS A 132 -15.72 1.99 -10.45
N SER A 133 -15.71 2.01 -9.12
CA SER A 133 -15.85 0.83 -8.28
C SER A 133 -17.27 0.67 -7.73
N PRO A 134 -17.86 -0.54 -7.79
CA PRO A 134 -19.20 -0.79 -7.27
C PRO A 134 -19.28 -0.75 -5.74
N TRP A 135 -18.16 -0.83 -5.01
CA TRP A 135 -18.13 -0.78 -3.54
C TRP A 135 -17.78 0.60 -2.97
N GLY A 136 -17.46 1.57 -3.83
CA GLY A 136 -17.22 2.95 -3.42
C GLY A 136 -16.09 3.13 -2.39
N TYR A 137 -16.17 4.21 -1.61
CA TYR A 137 -15.12 4.59 -0.66
C TYR A 137 -15.31 3.97 0.73
N SER A 138 -14.21 3.46 1.29
CA SER A 138 -14.09 3.03 2.69
C SER A 138 -12.95 3.75 3.40
N GLN A 139 -13.15 4.06 4.69
CA GLN A 139 -12.11 4.70 5.52
C GLN A 139 -10.82 3.88 5.50
N GLY A 140 -9.69 4.55 5.26
CA GLY A 140 -8.38 3.93 5.08
C GLY A 140 -7.91 3.87 3.62
N MET A 141 -8.82 4.01 2.65
CA MET A 141 -8.42 4.13 1.24
C MET A 141 -7.60 5.41 0.97
N ALA A 142 -7.91 6.52 1.66
CA ALA A 142 -7.15 7.76 1.56
C ALA A 142 -5.68 7.58 2.00
N ASP A 143 -5.42 6.79 3.05
CA ASP A 143 -4.06 6.47 3.50
C ASP A 143 -3.24 5.76 2.40
N LEU A 144 -3.86 4.86 1.63
CA LEU A 144 -3.20 4.15 0.53
C LEU A 144 -3.00 5.06 -0.68
N ALA A 145 -4.04 5.80 -1.07
CA ALA A 145 -3.99 6.74 -2.19
C ALA A 145 -2.92 7.82 -2.01
N ALA A 146 -2.71 8.29 -0.78
CA ALA A 146 -1.68 9.28 -0.49
C ALA A 146 -0.25 8.76 -0.76
N VAL A 147 0.05 7.50 -0.39
CA VAL A 147 1.36 6.89 -0.73
C VAL A 147 1.53 6.79 -2.25
N VAL A 148 0.50 6.35 -2.96
CA VAL A 148 0.53 6.20 -4.42
C VAL A 148 0.72 7.55 -5.12
N LEU A 149 0.07 8.62 -4.65
CA LEU A 149 0.20 9.95 -5.23
C LEU A 149 1.57 10.56 -5.03
N VAL A 150 2.22 10.36 -3.88
CA VAL A 150 3.61 10.81 -3.72
C VAL A 150 4.56 9.98 -4.59
N ALA A 151 4.27 8.71 -4.81
CA ALA A 151 5.11 7.82 -5.61
C ALA A 151 5.00 8.03 -7.13
N LEU A 152 3.80 8.33 -7.63
CA LEU A 152 3.45 8.34 -9.06
C LEU A 152 2.64 9.55 -9.53
N GLY A 153 2.09 10.31 -8.59
CA GLY A 153 1.23 11.45 -8.91
C GLY A 153 2.00 12.64 -9.46
N PRO A 154 1.28 13.71 -9.84
CA PRO A 154 1.92 14.95 -10.25
C PRO A 154 2.87 15.41 -9.13
N SER A 155 4.10 15.78 -9.49
CA SER A 155 5.03 16.39 -8.55
C SER A 155 4.34 17.60 -7.94
N ALA A 156 4.15 17.62 -6.62
CA ALA A 156 3.71 18.82 -5.93
C ALA A 156 4.71 19.90 -6.31
N VAL A 157 4.25 20.84 -7.14
CA VAL A 157 5.03 21.92 -7.76
C VAL A 157 6.10 22.42 -6.79
N GLU A 158 7.33 22.57 -7.29
CA GLU A 158 8.42 23.27 -6.64
C GLU A 158 7.85 24.43 -5.83
N HIS A 159 7.97 24.34 -4.50
CA HIS A 159 7.74 25.48 -3.64
C HIS A 159 8.89 26.45 -3.91
N SER A 160 8.81 27.18 -5.02
CA SER A 160 9.61 28.38 -5.21
C SER A 160 9.27 29.26 -4.01
N PRO A 161 10.23 29.57 -3.13
CA PRO A 161 9.98 30.52 -2.07
C PRO A 161 9.77 31.85 -2.78
N ARG A 162 8.52 32.23 -3.02
CA ARG A 162 8.22 33.59 -3.45
C ARG A 162 8.79 34.48 -2.36
N GLY A 163 9.79 35.26 -2.76
CA GLY A 163 10.66 36.03 -1.89
C GLY A 163 9.86 36.79 -0.85
N ALA A 164 10.35 36.72 0.37
CA ALA A 164 10.22 37.82 1.28
C ALA A 164 10.97 39.00 0.66
N ASP A 165 10.27 39.84 -0.08
CA ASP A 165 10.67 41.22 -0.31
C ASP A 165 9.41 42.10 -0.32
N SER A 166 9.46 43.06 0.59
CA SER A 166 8.71 44.31 0.72
C SER A 166 7.64 44.61 -0.34
N ASP A 167 6.39 44.78 0.11
CA ASP A 167 5.88 46.14 0.18
C ASP A 167 4.64 46.25 1.07
N ALA A 168 4.82 47.00 2.15
CA ALA A 168 3.73 47.61 2.87
C ALA A 168 3.16 48.73 2.00
N SER A 169 1.86 48.70 1.71
CA SER A 169 0.94 49.85 1.65
C SER A 169 -0.16 49.63 0.60
N ALA A 170 -1.38 49.33 1.05
CA ALA A 170 -2.58 50.09 0.72
C ALA A 170 -3.83 49.29 1.13
N ALA A 171 -4.38 49.65 2.29
CA ALA A 171 -5.74 49.30 2.65
C ALA A 171 -6.73 49.91 1.64
N ARG A 172 -7.65 49.10 1.09
CA ARG A 172 -9.00 49.54 0.77
C ARG A 172 -10.01 48.42 1.02
N LEU A 173 -10.94 48.73 1.93
CA LEU A 173 -12.22 48.07 2.16
C LEU A 173 -12.95 47.75 0.84
N ARG A 174 -13.39 46.50 0.67
CA ARG A 174 -14.67 46.15 0.02
C ARG A 174 -15.26 44.87 0.62
N ASP A 175 -16.46 45.07 1.14
CA ASP A 175 -17.66 44.24 1.25
C ASP A 175 -17.63 42.71 1.20
N VAL A 176 -18.39 42.19 2.16
CA VAL A 176 -18.87 40.82 2.36
C VAL A 176 -19.83 40.43 1.24
N ALA A 177 -19.44 39.44 0.45
CA ALA A 177 -20.34 38.52 -0.25
C ALA A 177 -19.69 37.14 -0.25
N GLY A 178 -20.44 36.12 0.16
CA GLY A 178 -19.94 34.75 0.31
C GLY A 178 -19.48 34.18 -1.03
N ASP A 179 -18.17 34.00 -1.18
CA ASP A 179 -17.59 33.24 -2.28
C ASP A 179 -17.67 31.75 -1.95
N ALA A 180 -18.44 31.02 -2.77
CA ALA A 180 -18.28 29.58 -2.90
C ALA A 180 -16.81 29.29 -3.29
N PRO A 181 -16.21 28.17 -2.84
CA PRO A 181 -14.84 27.83 -3.21
C PRO A 181 -14.74 27.76 -4.73
N SER A 182 -13.89 28.61 -5.31
CA SER A 182 -13.62 28.60 -6.75
C SER A 182 -13.19 27.20 -7.17
N PRO A 183 -13.64 26.69 -8.34
CA PRO A 183 -13.20 25.40 -8.82
C PRO A 183 -11.67 25.39 -8.93
N PRO A 184 -11.00 24.28 -8.58
CA PRO A 184 -9.55 24.20 -8.68
C PRO A 184 -9.11 24.51 -10.12
N PRO A 185 -7.96 25.16 -10.31
CA PRO A 185 -7.44 25.45 -11.64
C PRO A 185 -7.38 24.16 -12.47
N ARG A 186 -7.75 24.24 -13.75
CA ARG A 186 -7.66 23.10 -14.67
C ARG A 186 -6.21 22.62 -14.67
N SER A 187 -6.01 21.36 -14.29
CA SER A 187 -4.70 20.72 -14.23
C SER A 187 -4.04 20.72 -15.62
N SER A 188 -2.72 20.80 -15.66
CA SER A 188 -2.02 20.67 -16.94
C SER A 188 -2.24 19.27 -17.53
N ASN A 189 -2.07 19.10 -18.85
CA ASN A 189 -2.20 17.78 -19.47
C ASN A 189 -1.21 16.75 -18.87
N SER A 190 -0.05 17.23 -18.39
CA SER A 190 0.95 16.42 -17.69
C SER A 190 0.49 15.96 -16.30
N ASP A 191 -0.22 16.82 -15.58
CA ASP A 191 -0.76 16.50 -14.26
C ASP A 191 -1.89 15.46 -14.36
N ALA A 192 -2.76 15.61 -15.35
CA ALA A 192 -3.82 14.64 -15.63
C ALA A 192 -3.25 13.27 -16.02
N ALA A 193 -2.15 13.24 -16.77
CA ALA A 193 -1.45 11.99 -17.13
C ALA A 193 -0.86 11.30 -15.89
N SER A 194 -0.11 12.02 -15.05
CA SER A 194 0.50 11.45 -13.84
C SER A 194 -0.56 11.00 -12.83
N LEU A 195 -1.63 11.78 -12.67
CA LEU A 195 -2.76 11.41 -11.82
C LEU A 195 -3.48 10.16 -12.32
N SER A 196 -3.61 9.98 -13.64
CA SER A 196 -4.18 8.75 -14.20
C SER A 196 -3.32 7.52 -13.88
N VAL A 197 -2.00 7.62 -14.01
CA VAL A 197 -1.09 6.52 -13.65
C VAL A 197 -1.22 6.17 -12.17
N ALA A 198 -1.27 7.18 -11.29
CA ALA A 198 -1.51 6.99 -9.86
C ALA A 198 -2.88 6.34 -9.58
N PHE A 199 -3.94 6.77 -10.26
CA PHE A 199 -5.28 6.19 -10.13
C PHE A 199 -5.28 4.69 -10.45
N TRP A 200 -4.73 4.29 -11.60
CA TRP A 200 -4.72 2.88 -11.98
C TRP A 200 -3.81 2.01 -11.10
N ALA A 201 -2.72 2.57 -10.59
CA ALA A 201 -1.91 1.91 -9.58
C ALA A 201 -2.69 1.69 -8.27
N PHE A 202 -3.45 2.70 -7.84
CA PHE A 202 -4.33 2.60 -6.68
C PHE A 202 -5.42 1.54 -6.87
N GLU A 203 -6.11 1.52 -8.01
CA GLU A 203 -7.10 0.49 -8.33
C GLU A 203 -6.49 -0.92 -8.29
N ALA A 204 -5.30 -1.11 -8.85
CA ALA A 204 -4.62 -2.41 -8.81
C ALA A 204 -4.28 -2.85 -7.37
N ILE A 205 -3.88 -1.91 -6.51
CA ILE A 205 -3.62 -2.19 -5.08
C ILE A 205 -4.89 -2.58 -4.34
N LEU A 206 -6.01 -1.90 -4.59
CA LEU A 206 -7.29 -2.27 -3.99
C LEU A 206 -7.75 -3.65 -4.47
N ASN A 207 -7.64 -3.92 -5.77
CA ASN A 207 -8.07 -5.18 -6.38
C ASN A 207 -7.27 -6.39 -5.88
N ASP A 208 -5.95 -6.26 -5.65
CA ASP A 208 -5.10 -7.30 -5.05
C ASP A 208 -5.57 -7.73 -3.65
N SER A 209 -6.38 -6.91 -2.98
CA SER A 209 -7.02 -7.23 -1.70
C SER A 209 -8.50 -6.85 -1.69
N ALA A 210 -9.23 -7.02 -2.79
CA ALA A 210 -10.63 -6.60 -2.91
C ALA A 210 -11.53 -7.08 -1.75
N PRO A 211 -11.40 -8.34 -1.25
CA PRO A 211 -12.18 -8.80 -0.10
C PRO A 211 -12.00 -8.00 1.19
N ASN A 212 -10.93 -7.20 1.33
CA ASN A 212 -10.77 -6.31 2.48
C ASN A 212 -11.72 -5.11 2.43
N TRP A 213 -12.21 -4.75 1.24
CA TRP A 213 -12.93 -3.51 0.98
C TRP A 213 -14.41 -3.76 0.66
N CYS A 214 -14.71 -4.86 -0.04
CA CYS A 214 -16.04 -5.09 -0.58
C CYS A 214 -16.84 -6.20 0.11
N GLU A 215 -16.20 -7.08 0.89
CA GLU A 215 -16.92 -8.11 1.66
C GLU A 215 -17.42 -7.55 3.00
N GLU A 216 -18.60 -8.02 3.41
CA GLU A 216 -19.19 -7.67 4.70
C GLU A 216 -18.25 -7.99 5.86
N ASN A 217 -18.33 -7.18 6.93
CA ASN A 217 -17.53 -7.32 8.15
C ASN A 217 -16.01 -7.41 7.91
N LEU A 218 -15.54 -6.89 6.77
CA LEU A 218 -14.11 -6.85 6.40
C LEU A 218 -13.52 -8.26 6.37
N ARG A 219 -14.30 -9.24 5.88
CA ARG A 219 -13.95 -10.67 5.87
C ARG A 219 -12.57 -10.96 5.27
N GLY A 220 -12.16 -10.23 4.24
CA GLY A 220 -10.81 -10.34 3.68
C GLY A 220 -9.69 -10.11 4.69
N VAL A 221 -9.85 -9.12 5.58
CA VAL A 221 -8.87 -8.81 6.63
C VAL A 221 -8.73 -9.98 7.59
N TRP A 222 -9.84 -10.58 7.99
CA TRP A 222 -9.85 -11.70 8.93
C TRP A 222 -9.35 -13.00 8.31
N LEU A 223 -9.60 -13.23 7.01
CA LEU A 223 -8.97 -14.33 6.28
C LEU A 223 -7.44 -14.18 6.24
N GLN A 224 -6.93 -12.96 6.07
CA GLN A 224 -5.49 -12.68 6.17
C GLN A 224 -4.96 -12.91 7.59
N ALA A 225 -5.65 -12.42 8.63
CA ALA A 225 -5.23 -12.64 10.01
C ALA A 225 -5.17 -14.13 10.38
N ARG A 226 -6.13 -14.94 9.92
CA ARG A 226 -6.10 -16.41 10.07
C ARG A 226 -4.94 -17.04 9.32
N ALA A 227 -4.61 -16.56 8.12
CA ALA A 227 -3.45 -17.03 7.37
C ALA A 227 -2.13 -16.71 8.09
N VAL A 228 -2.03 -15.52 8.69
CA VAL A 228 -0.90 -15.12 9.55
C VAL A 228 -0.78 -16.07 10.74
N LEU A 229 -1.87 -16.36 11.45
CA LEU A 229 -1.88 -17.32 12.56
C LEU A 229 -1.44 -18.72 12.12
N ALA A 230 -1.91 -19.20 10.95
CA ALA A 230 -1.54 -20.50 10.42
C ALA A 230 -0.03 -20.61 10.15
N VAL A 231 0.57 -19.56 9.57
CA VAL A 231 2.03 -19.52 9.35
C VAL A 231 2.78 -19.35 10.68
N LEU A 232 2.32 -18.49 11.58
CA LEU A 232 2.96 -18.28 12.88
C LEU A 232 2.99 -19.56 13.72
N ARG A 233 1.93 -20.39 13.67
CA ARG A 233 1.88 -21.69 14.37
C ARG A 233 2.98 -22.66 13.93
N VAL A 234 3.41 -22.62 12.67
CA VAL A 234 4.49 -23.50 12.17
C VAL A 234 5.88 -22.87 12.30
N GLU A 235 5.96 -21.54 12.37
CA GLU A 235 7.23 -20.81 12.45
C GLU A 235 7.68 -20.48 13.89
N ASP A 236 6.76 -20.09 14.75
CA ASP A 236 6.98 -19.80 16.18
C ASP A 236 5.73 -20.21 16.99
N PRO A 237 5.54 -21.52 17.26
CA PRO A 237 4.38 -22.03 17.98
C PRO A 237 4.26 -21.47 19.39
N THR A 238 5.39 -21.15 20.03
CA THR A 238 5.41 -20.55 21.37
C THR A 238 4.81 -19.15 21.35
N LEU A 239 5.23 -18.31 20.40
CA LEU A 239 4.67 -16.97 20.23
C LEU A 239 3.19 -17.02 19.85
N ALA A 240 2.80 -17.93 18.94
CA ALA A 240 1.40 -18.12 18.59
C ALA A 240 0.53 -18.49 19.81
N LYS A 241 0.99 -19.44 20.63
CA LYS A 241 0.29 -19.85 21.85
C LYS A 241 0.17 -18.70 22.85
N GLN A 242 1.22 -17.89 23.00
CA GLN A 242 1.23 -16.75 23.90
C GLN A 242 0.19 -15.69 23.49
N ILE A 243 0.13 -15.34 22.21
CA ILE A 243 -0.84 -14.36 21.71
C ILE A 243 -2.27 -14.89 21.88
N LEU A 244 -2.53 -16.15 21.51
CA LEU A 244 -3.84 -16.76 21.70
C LEU A 244 -4.27 -16.81 23.17
N ALA A 245 -3.34 -17.03 24.10
CA ALA A 245 -3.64 -16.98 25.54
C ALA A 245 -4.08 -15.58 25.98
N ILE A 246 -3.47 -14.52 25.44
CA ILE A 246 -3.85 -13.13 25.70
C ILE A 246 -5.24 -12.84 25.12
N GLU A 247 -5.52 -13.28 23.89
CA GLU A 247 -6.81 -13.09 23.22
C GLU A 247 -7.94 -13.88 23.88
N SER A 248 -7.64 -15.01 24.54
CA SER A 248 -8.64 -15.83 25.24
C SER A 248 -9.06 -15.27 26.61
N THR A 249 -8.51 -14.12 27.03
CA THR A 249 -8.94 -13.44 28.27
C THR A 249 -10.36 -12.89 28.10
N PRO A 250 -11.17 -12.71 29.16
CA PRO A 250 -12.57 -12.28 29.02
C PRO A 250 -12.77 -11.01 28.17
N LEU A 251 -11.84 -10.05 28.25
CA LEU A 251 -11.87 -8.84 27.42
C LEU A 251 -11.43 -9.11 25.96
N GLY A 252 -10.52 -10.04 25.74
CA GLY A 252 -10.11 -10.49 24.41
C GLY A 252 -11.17 -11.34 23.70
N THR A 253 -11.89 -12.20 24.43
CA THR A 253 -12.97 -13.03 23.89
C THR A 253 -14.14 -12.21 23.37
N LEU A 254 -14.37 -11.01 23.91
CA LEU A 254 -15.35 -10.04 23.37
C LEU A 254 -15.01 -9.58 21.94
N LEU A 255 -13.78 -9.80 21.47
CA LEU A 255 -13.33 -9.53 20.10
C LEU A 255 -13.37 -10.79 19.19
N SER A 256 -13.89 -11.93 19.67
CA SER A 256 -14.37 -13.12 18.91
C SER A 256 -13.34 -14.09 18.29
N GLU A 257 -13.69 -15.39 18.25
CA GLU A 257 -13.04 -16.45 17.43
C GLU A 257 -13.03 -16.12 15.93
N GLU A 258 -13.91 -15.21 15.50
CA GLU A 258 -14.06 -14.80 14.12
C GLU A 258 -12.96 -13.82 13.65
N GLN A 259 -12.34 -13.10 14.59
CA GLN A 259 -11.42 -11.99 14.33
C GLN A 259 -10.09 -12.19 15.08
N PRO A 260 -9.34 -13.28 14.83
CA PRO A 260 -8.07 -13.49 15.50
C PRO A 260 -7.09 -12.38 15.13
N PHE A 261 -6.18 -12.06 16.05
CA PHE A 261 -5.16 -11.04 15.85
C PHE A 261 -5.75 -9.68 15.49
N ALA A 262 -6.76 -9.22 16.25
CA ALA A 262 -7.42 -7.93 16.04
C ALA A 262 -6.45 -6.73 16.01
N PHE A 263 -5.32 -6.83 16.71
CA PHE A 263 -4.23 -5.84 16.66
C PHE A 263 -3.56 -5.71 15.27
N LEU A 264 -3.77 -6.66 14.36
CA LEU A 264 -3.30 -6.61 12.97
C LEU A 264 -4.30 -5.98 12.00
N PHE A 265 -5.49 -5.59 12.46
CA PHE A 265 -6.51 -5.01 11.59
C PHE A 265 -5.96 -3.88 10.71
N GLN A 266 -5.35 -2.87 11.32
CA GLN A 266 -4.75 -1.74 10.62
C GLN A 266 -3.50 -2.15 9.81
N PRO A 267 -2.51 -2.89 10.36
CA PRO A 267 -1.39 -3.43 9.59
C PRO A 267 -1.78 -4.19 8.32
N ILE A 268 -2.86 -4.98 8.36
CA ILE A 268 -3.39 -5.70 7.20
C ILE A 268 -4.07 -4.74 6.23
N LEU A 269 -5.05 -3.99 6.71
CA LEU A 269 -5.90 -3.12 5.87
C LEU A 269 -5.07 -2.07 5.13
N LEU A 270 -4.10 -1.47 5.82
CA LEU A 270 -3.25 -0.41 5.27
C LEU A 270 -1.89 -0.91 4.80
N ARG A 271 -1.69 -2.23 4.69
CA ARG A 271 -0.44 -2.83 4.18
C ARG A 271 0.81 -2.27 4.87
N LEU A 272 0.75 -2.19 6.19
CA LEU A 272 1.78 -1.63 7.08
C LEU A 272 2.15 -0.14 6.87
N LYS A 273 1.35 0.62 6.10
CA LYS A 273 1.63 2.04 5.80
C LYS A 273 1.85 2.87 7.05
N ARG A 274 1.03 2.68 8.09
CA ARG A 274 1.10 3.49 9.31
C ARG A 274 2.27 3.10 10.20
N GLU A 275 2.74 1.87 10.10
CA GLU A 275 3.87 1.35 10.84
C GLU A 275 5.19 1.83 10.25
N MET A 276 5.25 2.04 8.93
CA MET A 276 6.43 2.58 8.25
C MET A 276 6.70 4.03 8.65
N ARG A 277 8.00 4.36 8.79
CA ARG A 277 8.46 5.70 9.18
C ARG A 277 8.02 6.82 8.24
N ASP A 278 8.01 6.53 6.95
CA ASP A 278 7.66 7.47 5.89
C ASP A 278 7.13 6.72 4.65
N TYR A 279 6.66 7.46 3.65
CA TYR A 279 6.13 6.87 2.42
C TYR A 279 7.20 6.15 1.60
N GLU A 280 8.46 6.56 1.71
CA GLU A 280 9.55 5.91 1.00
C GLU A 280 9.75 4.48 1.52
N GLN A 281 9.69 4.29 2.84
CA GLN A 281 9.69 2.95 3.45
C GLN A 281 8.45 2.14 3.05
N ALA A 282 7.26 2.76 3.02
CA ALA A 282 6.04 2.08 2.56
C ALA A 282 6.15 1.61 1.09
N CYS A 283 6.63 2.48 0.19
CA CYS A 283 6.85 2.13 -1.21
C CYS A 283 7.80 0.94 -1.35
N ARG A 284 8.96 0.99 -0.69
CA ARG A 284 9.96 -0.09 -0.71
C ARG A 284 9.39 -1.43 -0.24
N LEU A 285 8.62 -1.39 0.84
CA LEU A 285 7.94 -2.56 1.39
C LEU A 285 6.98 -3.18 0.38
N TRP A 286 6.17 -2.35 -0.29
CA TRP A 286 5.17 -2.78 -1.26
C TRP A 286 5.81 -3.32 -2.54
N GLU A 287 6.81 -2.62 -3.09
CA GLU A 287 7.53 -3.00 -4.31
C GLU A 287 8.13 -4.40 -4.21
N VAL A 288 8.83 -4.68 -3.11
CA VAL A 288 9.39 -6.02 -2.87
C VAL A 288 8.29 -7.04 -2.65
N THR A 289 7.21 -6.68 -1.96
CA THR A 289 6.07 -7.58 -1.72
C THR A 289 5.42 -8.03 -3.03
N TRP A 290 5.12 -7.10 -3.94
CA TRP A 290 4.58 -7.40 -5.27
C TRP A 290 5.54 -8.27 -6.09
N ALA A 291 6.85 -7.96 -6.05
CA ALA A 291 7.85 -8.73 -6.78
C ALA A 291 7.97 -10.18 -6.28
N MET A 292 7.91 -10.40 -4.97
CA MET A 292 8.13 -11.70 -4.30
C MET A 292 6.98 -12.68 -4.45
N GLY A 293 5.74 -12.22 -4.29
CA GLY A 293 4.57 -13.11 -4.28
C GLY A 293 3.24 -12.44 -3.92
N GLY A 294 3.18 -11.10 -3.94
CA GLY A 294 2.00 -10.32 -3.62
C GLY A 294 1.43 -10.67 -2.26
N LEU A 295 0.11 -10.92 -2.21
CA LEU A 295 -0.62 -11.26 -1.00
C LEU A 295 -0.03 -12.44 -0.21
N ARG A 296 0.56 -13.46 -0.87
CA ARG A 296 1.20 -14.56 -0.12
C ARG A 296 2.42 -14.09 0.67
N PHE A 297 3.22 -13.21 0.07
CA PHE A 297 4.39 -12.65 0.74
C PHE A 297 3.99 -11.63 1.81
N SER A 298 2.89 -10.88 1.64
CA SER A 298 2.40 -9.96 2.67
C SER A 298 1.98 -10.68 3.96
N ILE A 299 1.39 -11.89 3.87
CA ILE A 299 1.12 -12.72 5.07
C ILE A 299 2.42 -13.05 5.81
N VAL A 300 3.48 -13.40 5.08
CA VAL A 300 4.79 -13.75 5.65
C VAL A 300 5.49 -12.52 6.24
N LEU A 301 5.30 -11.36 5.61
CA LEU A 301 5.73 -10.07 6.11
C LEU A 301 5.07 -9.73 7.45
N LEU A 302 3.76 -9.98 7.59
CA LEU A 302 3.03 -9.78 8.84
C LEU A 302 3.50 -10.74 9.94
N VAL A 303 3.87 -11.98 9.61
CA VAL A 303 4.51 -12.90 10.58
C VAL A 303 5.86 -12.35 11.05
N ALA A 304 6.68 -11.84 10.13
CA ALA A 304 7.94 -11.19 10.49
C ALA A 304 7.73 -9.94 11.36
N TYR A 305 6.66 -9.17 11.10
CA TYR A 305 6.26 -8.01 11.88
C TYR A 305 5.92 -8.41 13.33
N ILE A 306 5.12 -9.47 13.53
CA ILE A 306 4.82 -9.99 14.87
C ILE A 306 6.10 -10.48 15.57
N GLN A 307 6.95 -11.22 14.85
CA GLN A 307 8.21 -11.74 15.41
C GLN A 307 9.18 -10.63 15.82
N SER A 308 9.12 -9.44 15.20
CA SER A 308 9.91 -8.28 15.63
C SER A 308 9.63 -7.86 17.07
N GLN A 309 8.41 -8.11 17.57
CA GLN A 309 7.99 -7.81 18.94
C GLN A 309 7.95 -9.02 19.85
N ARG A 310 8.50 -10.16 19.43
CA ARG A 310 8.48 -11.41 20.20
C ARG A 310 8.92 -11.21 21.65
N ALA A 311 10.04 -10.51 21.88
CA ALA A 311 10.57 -10.31 23.22
C ALA A 311 9.62 -9.53 24.16
N HIS A 312 8.87 -8.57 23.62
CA HIS A 312 7.86 -7.82 24.36
C HIS A 312 6.61 -8.67 24.62
N VAL A 313 6.09 -9.34 23.59
CA VAL A 313 4.90 -10.19 23.70
C VAL A 313 5.09 -11.33 24.71
N MET A 314 6.28 -11.94 24.73
CA MET A 314 6.59 -13.03 25.66
C MET A 314 6.68 -12.58 27.13
N LYS A 315 6.81 -11.28 27.41
CA LYS A 315 6.79 -10.73 28.78
C LYS A 315 5.38 -10.41 29.28
N LEU A 316 4.39 -10.36 28.38
CA LEU A 316 3.00 -10.09 28.75
C LEU A 316 2.43 -11.29 29.52
N ARG A 317 1.63 -11.02 30.55
CA ARG A 317 0.89 -12.08 31.28
C ARG A 317 -0.54 -12.14 30.75
N PRO A 318 -1.14 -13.32 30.50
CA PRO A 318 -2.52 -13.44 30.01
C PRO A 318 -3.56 -13.11 31.09
N VAL A 319 -3.67 -11.83 31.45
CA VAL A 319 -4.63 -11.28 32.40
C VAL A 319 -5.61 -10.37 31.65
N PRO A 320 -6.80 -10.01 32.20
CA PRO A 320 -7.83 -9.28 31.46
C PRO A 320 -7.37 -8.01 30.72
N LEU A 321 -6.36 -7.29 31.23
CA LEU A 321 -5.81 -6.08 30.59
C LEU A 321 -4.72 -6.34 29.54
N ALA A 322 -4.28 -7.59 29.39
CA ALA A 322 -3.15 -7.95 28.52
C ALA A 322 -3.41 -7.66 27.04
N MET A 323 -4.68 -7.65 26.62
CA MET A 323 -5.05 -7.27 25.26
C MET A 323 -4.70 -5.80 24.99
N ALA A 324 -4.94 -4.90 25.95
CA ALA A 324 -4.58 -3.50 25.81
C ALA A 324 -3.05 -3.31 25.73
N ASP A 325 -2.29 -4.09 26.50
CA ASP A 325 -0.82 -4.06 26.45
C ASP A 325 -0.27 -4.65 25.14
N LEU A 326 -0.92 -5.69 24.60
CA LEU A 326 -0.59 -6.24 23.28
C LEU A 326 -0.82 -5.20 22.19
N HIS A 327 -1.99 -4.54 22.19
CA HIS A 327 -2.27 -3.44 21.27
C HIS A 327 -1.23 -2.31 21.43
N ARG A 328 -0.91 -1.90 22.66
CA ARG A 328 0.11 -0.85 22.92
C ARG A 328 1.49 -1.22 22.38
N THR A 329 1.86 -2.50 22.47
CA THR A 329 3.14 -3.03 21.95
C THR A 329 3.27 -2.85 20.45
N PHE A 330 2.18 -3.00 19.69
CA PHE A 330 2.19 -2.83 18.25
C PHE A 330 1.91 -1.39 17.81
N SER A 331 1.03 -0.66 18.52
CA SER A 331 0.76 0.75 18.25
C SER A 331 1.99 1.63 18.46
N SER A 332 2.94 1.25 19.33
CA SER A 332 4.21 1.98 19.47
C SER A 332 5.12 1.91 18.24
N LEU A 333 4.82 1.02 17.27
CA LEU A 333 5.57 0.90 16.04
C LEU A 333 5.13 1.88 14.96
N VAL A 334 3.97 2.51 15.11
CA VAL A 334 3.42 3.50 14.16
C VAL A 334 4.44 4.61 13.91
N GLY A 335 4.81 4.80 12.64
CA GLY A 335 5.75 5.82 12.20
C GLY A 335 7.22 5.55 12.56
N THR A 336 7.59 4.33 12.94
CA THR A 336 8.96 4.03 13.43
C THR A 336 9.72 2.99 12.61
N MET A 337 9.04 2.23 11.75
CA MET A 337 9.66 1.07 11.11
C MET A 337 10.39 1.41 9.82
N GLU A 338 11.54 0.76 9.63
CA GLU A 338 12.23 0.65 8.34
C GLU A 338 11.80 -0.62 7.61
N ALA A 339 11.69 -0.55 6.28
CA ALA A 339 11.31 -1.68 5.45
C ALA A 339 12.39 -2.78 5.43
N SER A 340 13.67 -2.42 5.30
CA SER A 340 14.75 -3.39 5.04
C SER A 340 14.90 -4.48 6.11
N PRO A 341 14.91 -4.18 7.43
CA PRO A 341 14.99 -5.23 8.46
C PRO A 341 13.81 -6.20 8.38
N LEU A 342 12.60 -5.67 8.14
CA LEU A 342 11.37 -6.44 8.06
C LEU A 342 11.34 -7.33 6.80
N LEU A 343 11.70 -6.78 5.64
CA LEU A 343 11.84 -7.51 4.38
C LEU A 343 12.86 -8.65 4.50
N ASN A 344 14.00 -8.41 5.15
CA ASN A 344 15.02 -9.43 5.36
C ASN A 344 14.53 -10.56 6.27
N ALA A 345 13.78 -10.25 7.32
CA ALA A 345 13.13 -11.26 8.15
C ALA A 345 12.10 -12.07 7.35
N ALA A 346 11.23 -11.40 6.58
CA ALA A 346 10.21 -12.05 5.77
C ALA A 346 10.81 -12.95 4.67
N ARG A 347 11.89 -12.52 4.00
CA ARG A 347 12.63 -13.35 3.03
C ARG A 347 13.14 -14.64 3.65
N ARG A 348 13.71 -14.60 4.85
CA ARG A 348 14.19 -15.82 5.55
C ARG A 348 13.05 -16.78 5.85
N LEU A 349 11.87 -16.27 6.23
CA LEU A 349 10.68 -17.10 6.41
C LEU A 349 10.20 -17.67 5.08
N TRP A 350 10.19 -16.86 4.01
CA TRP A 350 9.74 -17.24 2.68
C TRP A 350 10.49 -18.45 2.08
N LEU A 351 11.75 -18.65 2.45
CA LEU A 351 12.55 -19.80 2.00
C LEU A 351 12.18 -21.12 2.68
N ARG A 352 11.35 -21.11 3.72
CA ARG A 352 11.00 -22.30 4.50
C ARG A 352 9.82 -23.04 3.83
N PRO A 353 9.97 -24.31 3.41
CA PRO A 353 8.88 -25.06 2.75
C PRO A 353 7.60 -25.14 3.56
N ARG A 354 7.72 -25.28 4.89
CA ARG A 354 6.57 -25.35 5.82
C ARG A 354 5.69 -24.08 5.80
N VAL A 355 6.25 -22.91 5.49
CA VAL A 355 5.48 -21.66 5.32
C VAL A 355 4.54 -21.80 4.13
N HIS A 356 5.03 -22.28 2.99
CA HIS A 356 4.21 -22.49 1.79
C HIS A 356 3.14 -23.56 1.99
N THR A 357 3.49 -24.64 2.69
CA THR A 357 2.53 -25.68 3.08
C THR A 357 1.42 -25.10 3.99
N ALA A 358 1.77 -24.25 4.97
CA ALA A 358 0.79 -23.62 5.84
C ALA A 358 -0.12 -22.66 5.04
N LEU A 359 0.46 -21.77 4.22
CA LEU A 359 -0.30 -20.86 3.36
C LEU A 359 -1.26 -21.61 2.43
N GLY A 360 -0.81 -22.71 1.80
CA GLY A 360 -1.62 -23.51 0.89
C GLY A 360 -2.85 -24.17 1.52
N LYS A 361 -2.89 -24.29 2.85
CA LYS A 361 -4.04 -24.86 3.60
C LYS A 361 -5.04 -23.80 4.05
N THR A 362 -4.74 -22.52 3.87
CA THR A 362 -5.61 -21.42 4.32
C THR A 362 -6.76 -21.18 3.34
N GLU A 363 -7.94 -20.84 3.85
CA GLU A 363 -9.09 -20.50 3.03
C GLU A 363 -8.81 -19.32 2.09
N LEU A 364 -7.99 -18.36 2.55
CA LEU A 364 -7.57 -17.19 1.78
C LEU A 364 -7.06 -17.56 0.37
N PHE A 365 -6.36 -18.69 0.24
CA PHE A 365 -5.80 -19.15 -1.04
C PHE A 365 -6.50 -20.37 -1.63
N ALA A 366 -7.45 -20.99 -0.91
CA ALA A 366 -8.15 -22.20 -1.36
C ALA A 366 -9.06 -21.96 -2.59
N ARG A 367 -9.51 -20.72 -2.81
CA ARG A 367 -10.43 -20.37 -3.91
C ARG A 367 -9.77 -20.09 -5.26
N THR A 368 -8.43 -20.11 -5.35
CA THR A 368 -7.73 -19.82 -6.62
C THR A 368 -7.68 -21.01 -7.61
N SER A 369 -8.27 -22.15 -7.26
CA SER A 369 -8.33 -23.32 -8.14
C SER A 369 -9.61 -23.37 -9.02
N THR A 370 -10.54 -22.42 -8.87
CA THR A 370 -11.85 -22.45 -9.54
C THR A 370 -12.35 -21.06 -9.96
N SER A 371 -11.55 -20.30 -10.71
CA SER A 371 -12.05 -19.29 -11.66
C SER A 371 -10.94 -18.72 -12.54
N VAL A 372 -10.61 -19.41 -13.64
CA VAL A 372 -10.12 -18.71 -14.84
C VAL A 372 -11.38 -18.18 -15.53
N GLY A 373 -11.89 -17.08 -15.00
CA GLY A 373 -13.00 -16.31 -15.56
C GLY A 373 -12.46 -14.94 -15.93
N THR A 374 -12.22 -14.76 -17.23
CA THR A 374 -11.86 -13.52 -17.91
C THR A 374 -12.66 -12.33 -17.37
N VAL A 375 -12.03 -11.41 -16.67
CA VAL A 375 -12.49 -10.01 -16.63
C VAL A 375 -11.68 -9.30 -17.68
N ALA A 376 -12.34 -9.04 -18.80
CA ALA A 376 -11.76 -8.39 -19.96
C ALA A 376 -11.55 -6.89 -19.71
N ALA A 377 -10.38 -6.42 -20.16
CA ALA A 377 -10.01 -5.10 -20.71
C ALA A 377 -10.51 -3.82 -20.03
#